data_AF-A0A7Y6CW03-F1
#
_entry.id   AF-A0A7Y6CW03-F1
#
_cell.length_a   1.000
_cell.length_b   1.000
_cell.length_c   1.000
_cell.angle_alpha   90.00
_cell.angle_beta   90.00
_cell.angle_gamma   90.00
#
_symmetry.space_group_name_H-M   'P 1'
#
loop_
_entity.id
_entity.type
_entity.pdbx_description
1 polymer ?
#
loop_
_entity_poly.entity_id
_entity_poly.type
_entity_poly.pdbx_seq_one_letter_code
_entity_poly.pdbx_strand_id
1 'polypeptide(L)'
;MSQHKDDIRRWYKARHQELRELVWEWDPLALTGGPDDEYDSVVDGVLSALVNGGDARSVSRALREGLDFMAGEEQPSSSAEYSGLDPVVRRVCDWWGTSPSLSLPPPQA
;
A
#
# COMPACT_ATOMS: atom_id res chain seq x y z
N MET A 1 9.87 22.11 -16.47
CA MET A 1 10.01 21.28 -15.26
C MET A 1 8.68 20.91 -14.58
N SER A 2 7.53 21.53 -14.91
CA SER A 2 6.26 21.27 -14.21
C SER A 2 5.57 19.96 -14.64
N GLN A 3 5.46 19.70 -15.94
CA GLN A 3 4.73 18.54 -16.49
C GLN A 3 5.18 17.18 -15.92
N HIS A 4 6.49 16.98 -15.76
CA HIS A 4 7.06 15.76 -15.18
C HIS A 4 6.62 15.50 -13.73
N LYS A 5 6.56 16.56 -12.91
CA LYS A 5 6.10 16.44 -11.52
C LYS A 5 4.60 16.12 -11.46
N ASP A 6 3.83 16.68 -12.39
CA ASP A 6 2.40 16.41 -12.51
C ASP A 6 2.13 14.97 -12.97
N ASP A 7 2.91 14.42 -13.89
CA ASP A 7 2.81 13.02 -14.34
C ASP A 7 3.15 12.03 -13.22
N ILE A 8 4.23 12.27 -12.45
CA ILE A 8 4.57 11.44 -11.28
C ILE A 8 3.47 11.48 -10.24
N ARG A 9 2.92 12.67 -9.94
CA ARG A 9 1.82 12.82 -8.98
C ARG A 9 0.56 12.07 -9.41
N ARG A 10 0.21 12.15 -10.69
CA ARG A 10 -0.94 11.42 -11.25
C ARG A 10 -0.73 9.92 -11.19
N TRP A 11 0.45 9.45 -11.55
CA TRP A 11 0.80 8.04 -11.45
C TRP A 11 0.74 7.55 -10.00
N TYR A 12 1.33 8.29 -9.06
CA TYR A 12 1.32 7.92 -7.64
C TYR A 12 -0.09 7.88 -7.09
N LYS A 13 -0.91 8.90 -7.38
CA LYS A 13 -2.32 8.95 -6.96
C LYS A 13 -3.14 7.78 -7.52
N ALA A 14 -2.90 7.39 -8.78
CA ALA A 14 -3.58 6.23 -9.36
C ALA A 14 -3.19 4.93 -8.63
N ARG A 15 -1.87 4.70 -8.44
CA ARG A 15 -1.37 3.52 -7.72
C ARG A 15 -1.87 3.47 -6.27
N HIS A 16 -1.94 4.62 -5.61
CA HIS A 16 -2.45 4.76 -4.25
C HIS A 16 -3.93 4.36 -4.19
N GLN A 17 -4.77 4.88 -5.11
CA GLN A 17 -6.17 4.51 -5.19
C GLN A 17 -6.38 3.00 -5.45
N GLU A 18 -5.64 2.42 -6.40
CA GLU A 18 -5.74 0.99 -6.70
C GLU A 18 -5.32 0.11 -5.51
N LEU A 19 -4.25 0.51 -4.81
CA LEU A 19 -3.79 -0.20 -3.61
C LEU A 19 -4.78 -0.06 -2.45
N ARG A 20 -5.40 1.11 -2.31
CA ARG A 20 -6.48 1.35 -1.35
C ARG A 20 -7.65 0.39 -1.56
N GLU A 21 -8.07 0.17 -2.80
CA GLU A 21 -9.12 -0.81 -3.12
C GLU A 21 -8.73 -2.23 -2.70
N LEU A 22 -7.46 -2.63 -2.90
CA LEU A 22 -6.98 -3.94 -2.47
C LEU A 22 -7.01 -4.13 -0.95
N VAL A 23 -6.68 -3.08 -0.18
CA VAL A 23 -6.71 -3.11 1.28
C VAL A 23 -8.15 -3.09 1.80
N TRP A 24 -9.03 -2.29 1.20
CA TRP A 24 -10.47 -2.25 1.54
C TRP A 24 -11.19 -3.56 1.22
N GLU A 25 -10.83 -4.27 0.14
CA GLU A 25 -11.42 -5.58 -0.16
C GLU A 25 -11.03 -6.64 0.89
N TRP A 26 -9.86 -6.48 1.52
CA TRP A 26 -9.43 -7.33 2.63
C TRP A 26 -10.09 -6.94 3.96
N ASP A 27 -10.28 -5.65 4.22
CA ASP A 27 -10.92 -5.06 5.42
C ASP A 27 -10.46 -5.69 6.75
N PRO A 28 -9.15 -5.68 7.07
CA PRO A 28 -8.60 -6.40 8.22
C PRO A 28 -9.10 -5.91 9.58
N LEU A 29 -9.61 -4.67 9.66
CA LEU A 29 -10.13 -4.08 10.89
C LEU A 29 -11.67 -4.02 10.91
N ALA A 30 -12.34 -4.65 9.93
CA ALA A 30 -13.79 -4.64 9.79
C ALA A 30 -14.39 -3.22 9.83
N LEU A 31 -13.76 -2.26 9.14
CA LEU A 31 -14.17 -0.84 9.13
C LEU A 31 -15.34 -0.59 8.17
N THR A 32 -16.16 -1.60 7.91
CA THR A 32 -17.27 -1.54 6.97
C THR A 32 -18.17 -0.32 7.24
N GLY A 33 -18.24 0.60 6.27
CA GLY A 33 -19.02 1.84 6.37
C GLY A 33 -18.31 3.01 7.06
N GLY A 34 -17.02 2.86 7.37
CA GLY A 34 -16.14 3.93 7.81
C GLY A 34 -15.79 4.91 6.68
N PRO A 35 -15.14 6.03 7.01
CA PRO A 35 -14.67 6.96 6.00
C PRO A 35 -13.62 6.29 5.10
N ASP A 36 -13.64 6.64 3.82
CA ASP A 36 -12.87 5.91 2.80
C ASP A 36 -11.34 6.00 3.06
N ASP A 37 -10.88 7.03 3.78
CA ASP A 37 -9.48 7.36 4.04
C ASP A 37 -8.84 6.64 5.24
N GLU A 38 -9.57 5.79 5.96
CA GLU A 38 -9.01 5.11 7.14
C GLU A 38 -7.73 4.31 6.83
N TYR A 39 -7.68 3.64 5.67
CA TYR A 39 -6.50 2.86 5.28
C TYR A 39 -5.38 3.69 4.63
N ASP A 40 -5.52 5.01 4.46
CA ASP A 40 -4.55 5.81 3.67
C ASP A 40 -3.14 5.76 4.24
N SER A 41 -3.01 5.81 5.56
CA SER A 41 -1.69 5.71 6.22
C SER A 41 -1.02 4.36 5.95
N VAL A 42 -1.79 3.28 5.88
CA VAL A 42 -1.29 1.94 5.55
C VAL A 42 -0.90 1.86 4.08
N VAL A 43 -1.77 2.39 3.20
CA VAL A 43 -1.57 2.41 1.75
C VAL A 43 -0.30 3.19 1.40
N ASP A 44 -0.07 4.35 2.00
CA ASP A 44 1.16 5.14 1.79
C ASP A 44 2.41 4.39 2.25
N GLY A 45 2.36 3.71 3.40
CA GLY A 45 3.48 2.89 3.89
C GLY A 45 3.84 1.75 2.93
N VAL A 46 2.84 1.04 2.43
CA VAL A 46 3.03 -0.07 1.48
C VAL A 46 3.50 0.43 0.13
N LEU A 47 2.90 1.48 -0.40
CA LEU A 47 3.28 2.06 -1.69
C LEU A 47 4.71 2.61 -1.65
N SER A 48 5.09 3.27 -0.55
CA SER A 48 6.46 3.71 -0.31
C SER A 48 7.43 2.53 -0.30
N ALA A 49 7.10 1.42 0.37
CA ALA A 49 7.93 0.23 0.37
C ALA A 49 8.13 -0.32 -1.06
N LEU A 50 7.06 -0.41 -1.85
CA LEU A 50 7.09 -0.91 -3.23
C LEU A 50 7.90 0.00 -4.17
N VAL A 51 7.70 1.32 -4.10
CA VAL A 51 8.44 2.31 -4.91
C VAL A 51 9.94 2.26 -4.62
N ASN A 52 10.33 1.97 -3.37
CA ASN A 52 11.74 1.83 -2.98
C ASN A 52 12.33 0.44 -3.29
N GLY A 53 11.62 -0.42 -4.02
CA GLY A 53 12.10 -1.76 -4.39
C GLY A 53 11.90 -2.82 -3.32
N GLY A 54 10.99 -2.58 -2.38
CA GLY A 54 10.60 -3.54 -1.35
C GLY A 54 9.97 -4.81 -1.92
N ASP A 55 10.27 -5.92 -1.28
CA ASP A 55 9.78 -7.25 -1.58
C ASP A 55 8.55 -7.62 -0.73
N ALA A 56 8.05 -8.84 -0.88
CA ALA A 56 6.89 -9.34 -0.12
C ALA A 56 7.07 -9.19 1.41
N ARG A 57 8.30 -9.36 1.93
CA ARG A 57 8.58 -9.15 3.36
C ARG A 57 8.41 -7.69 3.76
N SER A 58 8.87 -6.76 2.93
CA SER A 58 8.73 -5.32 3.14
C SER A 58 7.26 -4.89 3.11
N VAL A 59 6.48 -5.43 2.17
CA VAL A 59 5.01 -5.21 2.07
C VAL A 59 4.30 -5.75 3.32
N SER A 60 4.60 -6.99 3.72
CA SER A 60 4.01 -7.60 4.91
C SER A 60 4.30 -6.79 6.17
N ARG A 61 5.53 -6.28 6.32
CA ARG A 61 5.89 -5.42 7.44
C ARG A 61 5.11 -4.10 7.42
N ALA A 62 5.06 -3.42 6.28
CA ALA A 62 4.36 -2.14 6.16
C ALA A 62 2.85 -2.27 6.45
N LEU A 63 2.21 -3.33 5.97
CA LEU A 63 0.82 -3.63 6.32
C LEU A 63 0.64 -3.82 7.82
N ARG A 64 1.48 -4.63 8.47
CA ARG A 64 1.40 -4.88 9.92
C ARG A 64 1.61 -3.61 10.73
N GLU A 65 2.68 -2.87 10.45
CA GLU A 65 3.00 -1.64 11.19
C GLU A 65 1.89 -0.61 11.05
N GLY A 66 1.31 -0.47 9.84
CA GLY A 66 0.18 0.43 9.61
C GLY A 66 -1.09 0.00 10.33
N LEU A 67 -1.41 -1.30 10.31
CA LEU A 67 -2.60 -1.84 10.99
C LEU A 67 -2.47 -1.77 12.51
N ASP A 68 -1.31 -2.11 13.06
CA ASP A 68 -1.03 -2.03 14.50
C ASP A 68 -1.16 -0.58 14.98
N PHE A 69 -0.67 0.39 14.19
CA PHE A 69 -0.83 1.80 14.52
C PHE A 69 -2.30 2.23 14.58
N MET A 70 -3.13 1.77 13.65
CA MET A 70 -4.56 2.10 13.63
C MET A 70 -5.37 1.37 14.71
N ALA A 71 -5.01 0.12 15.03
CA ALA A 71 -5.67 -0.67 16.07
C ALA A 71 -5.38 -0.12 17.49
N GLY A 72 -4.28 0.61 17.67
CA GLY A 72 -3.89 1.22 18.94
C GLY A 72 -3.35 0.20 19.96
N GLU A 73 -3.09 0.66 21.19
CA GLU A 73 -2.44 -0.15 22.24
C GLU A 73 -3.33 -1.24 22.86
N GLU A 74 -4.63 -1.29 22.53
CA GLU A 74 -5.58 -2.25 23.11
C GLU A 74 -5.68 -3.59 22.36
N GLN A 75 -5.00 -3.74 21.22
CA GLN A 75 -4.95 -5.01 20.49
C GLN A 75 -3.52 -5.60 20.49
N PRO A 76 -3.35 -6.90 20.87
CA PRO A 76 -2.04 -7.51 20.92
C PRO A 76 -1.39 -7.57 19.53
N SER A 77 -0.13 -7.16 19.46
CA SER A 77 0.71 -7.07 18.27
C SER A 77 1.21 -8.44 17.77
N SER A 78 0.34 -9.46 17.72
CA SER A 78 0.75 -10.79 17.32
C SER A 78 0.55 -11.03 15.83
N SER A 79 1.62 -11.50 15.17
CA SER A 79 1.72 -11.87 13.75
C SER A 79 0.63 -12.85 13.25
N ALA A 80 -0.22 -13.38 14.14
CA ALA A 80 -1.26 -14.37 13.85
C ALA A 80 -2.67 -13.76 13.66
N GLU A 81 -2.89 -12.48 13.98
CA GLU A 81 -4.25 -11.94 14.12
C GLU A 81 -4.84 -11.36 12.83
N TYR A 82 -4.02 -10.85 11.90
CA TYR A 82 -4.49 -10.43 10.58
C TYR A 82 -4.70 -11.63 9.65
N SER A 83 -5.80 -12.34 9.86
CA SER A 83 -6.24 -13.42 8.98
C SER A 83 -6.28 -12.93 7.53
N GLY A 84 -5.61 -13.66 6.64
CA GLY A 84 -5.53 -13.28 5.23
C GLY A 84 -4.37 -12.34 4.87
N LEU A 85 -3.42 -12.08 5.78
CA LEU A 85 -2.25 -11.25 5.46
C LEU A 85 -1.39 -11.83 4.31
N ASP A 86 -1.06 -13.11 4.32
CA ASP A 86 -0.27 -13.72 3.23
C ASP A 86 -0.94 -13.61 1.85
N PRO A 87 -2.24 -13.94 1.69
CA PRO A 87 -2.88 -13.79 0.38
C PRO A 87 -2.99 -12.32 -0.07
N VAL A 88 -3.20 -11.36 0.83
CA VAL A 88 -3.20 -9.93 0.43
C VAL A 88 -1.79 -9.45 0.07
N VAL A 89 -0.75 -9.85 0.79
CA VAL A 89 0.65 -9.53 0.45
C VAL A 89 0.99 -10.05 -0.94
N ARG A 90 0.64 -11.31 -1.23
CA ARG A 90 0.84 -11.88 -2.56
C ARG A 90 0.09 -11.09 -3.62
N ARG A 91 -1.19 -10.76 -3.38
CA ARG A 91 -2.02 -9.98 -4.32
C ARG A 91 -1.44 -8.60 -4.58
N VAL A 92 -0.93 -7.92 -3.56
CA VAL A 92 -0.25 -6.62 -3.69
C VAL A 92 1.03 -6.77 -4.52
N CYS A 93 1.84 -7.79 -4.27
CA CYS A 93 3.05 -8.04 -5.05
C CYS A 93 2.75 -8.40 -6.52
N ASP A 94 1.73 -9.22 -6.79
CA ASP A 94 1.26 -9.56 -8.15
C ASP A 94 0.72 -8.31 -8.87
N TRP A 95 -0.09 -7.50 -8.19
CA TRP A 95 -0.57 -6.22 -8.71
C TRP A 95 0.57 -5.28 -9.03
N TRP A 96 1.59 -5.18 -8.17
CA TRP A 96 2.75 -4.34 -8.42
C TRP A 96 3.59 -4.85 -9.60
N GLY A 97 3.79 -6.17 -9.71
CA GLY A 97 4.54 -6.78 -10.81
C GLY A 97 3.85 -6.64 -12.18
N THR A 98 2.53 -6.47 -12.20
CA THR A 98 1.73 -6.22 -13.42
C THR A 98 1.47 -4.74 -13.67
N SER A 99 1.80 -3.87 -12.70
CA SER A 99 1.61 -2.43 -12.81
C SER A 99 2.59 -1.83 -13.83
N PRO A 100 2.13 -0.92 -14.70
CA PRO A 100 3.02 -0.24 -15.63
C PRO A 100 4.06 0.54 -14.83
N SER A 101 5.33 0.16 -15.02
CA SER A 101 6.45 0.91 -14.48
C SER A 101 6.37 2.34 -15.00
N LEU A 102 6.68 3.32 -14.14
CA LEU A 102 6.93 4.67 -14.59
C LEU A 102 8.10 4.59 -15.59
N SER A 103 7.80 4.63 -16.89
CA SER A 103 8.81 4.84 -17.93
C SER A 103 9.34 6.25 -17.76
N LEU A 104 10.23 6.42 -16.78
CA LEU A 104 10.95 7.66 -16.59
C LEU A 104 11.88 7.81 -17.79
N PRO A 105 11.77 8.89 -18.60
CA PRO A 105 12.86 9.20 -19.51
C PRO A 105 14.14 9.35 -18.68
N PRO A 106 15.31 8.87 -19.17
CA PRO A 106 16.56 9.04 -18.47
C PRO A 106 16.76 10.53 -18.14
N PRO A 107 17.36 10.88 -16.99
CA PRO A 107 17.65 12.27 -16.67
C PRO A 107 18.41 12.87 -17.86
N GLN A 108 17.83 13.89 -18.49
CA GLN A 108 18.55 14.63 -19.53
C GLN A 108 19.71 15.34 -18.82
N ALA A 109 20.92 14.90 -19.17
CA ALA A 109 22.19 15.43 -18.69
C ALA A 109 22.39 16.89 -19.11
#